data_AF-A0A6M0IVY0-F1
#
_entry.id   AF-A0A6M0IVY0-F1
#
_cell.length_a   1.000
_cell.length_b   1.000
_cell.length_c   1.000
_cell.angle_alpha   90.00
_cell.angle_beta   90.00
_cell.angle_gamma   90.00
#
_symmetry.space_group_name_H-M   'P 1'
#
loop_
_entity.id
_entity.type
_entity.pdbx_description
1 polymer ?
#
loop_
_entity_poly.entity_id
_entity_poly.type
_entity_poly.pdbx_seq_one_letter_code
_entity_poly.pdbx_strand_id
1 'polypeptide(L)'
;MTYYFHVFDAHKNGVLGKPDFDKIVNGVAKTYNIVQNSEIYHYISSTYGKRWDALAKEADTNADNKASLDEWLSYQYKLLNYSKSDFLWLKIASMFYDIQDIDKDGVILRERLR
;
A
#
# COMPACT_ATOMS: atom_id res chain seq x y z
N MET A 1 -6.87 -13.48 -2.44
CA MET A 1 -5.86 -12.93 -1.50
C MET A 1 -4.43 -13.18 -1.97
N THR A 2 -4.12 -14.30 -2.60
CA THR A 2 -2.81 -14.58 -3.22
C THR A 2 -2.42 -13.62 -4.34
N TYR A 3 -3.36 -13.25 -5.21
CA TYR A 3 -3.10 -12.23 -6.25
C TYR A 3 -2.59 -10.91 -5.64
N TYR A 4 -3.27 -10.41 -4.59
CA TYR A 4 -2.86 -9.18 -3.90
C TYR A 4 -1.49 -9.31 -3.25
N PHE A 5 -1.15 -10.47 -2.69
CA PHE A 5 0.20 -10.72 -2.17
C PHE A 5 1.25 -10.47 -3.27
N HIS A 6 1.08 -11.04 -4.45
CA HIS A 6 2.03 -10.84 -5.56
C HIS A 6 2.05 -9.41 -6.11
N VAL A 7 0.95 -8.65 -5.97
CA VAL A 7 0.95 -7.22 -6.29
C VAL A 7 1.80 -6.43 -5.29
N PHE A 8 1.78 -6.81 -4.01
CA PHE A 8 2.60 -6.17 -2.98
C PHE A 8 4.06 -6.66 -2.97
N ASP A 9 4.34 -7.90 -3.37
CA ASP A 9 5.70 -8.45 -3.50
C ASP A 9 6.42 -7.84 -4.71
N ALA A 10 6.75 -6.56 -4.60
CA ALA A 10 7.35 -5.77 -5.67
C ALA A 10 8.77 -6.23 -6.00
N HIS A 11 9.49 -6.84 -5.06
CA HIS A 11 10.79 -7.47 -5.28
C HIS A 11 10.69 -8.87 -5.87
N LYS A 12 9.50 -9.49 -5.86
CA LYS A 12 9.23 -10.83 -6.38
C LYS A 12 10.09 -11.90 -5.71
N ASN A 13 10.29 -11.78 -4.40
CA ASN A 13 11.11 -12.70 -3.62
C ASN A 13 10.28 -13.69 -2.79
N GLY A 14 8.95 -13.65 -2.92
CA GLY A 14 8.03 -14.56 -2.24
C GLY A 14 7.70 -14.18 -0.81
N VAL A 15 8.13 -13.00 -0.34
CA VAL A 15 7.81 -12.44 0.98
C VAL A 15 7.48 -10.95 0.84
N LEU A 16 6.72 -10.40 1.78
CA LEU A 16 6.55 -8.95 1.88
C LEU A 16 7.51 -8.40 2.93
N GLY A 17 8.28 -7.40 2.56
CA GLY A 17 9.10 -6.62 3.49
C GLY A 17 8.89 -5.12 3.30
N LYS A 18 9.38 -4.31 4.24
CA LYS A 18 9.43 -2.85 4.09
C LYS A 18 9.99 -2.38 2.73
N PRO A 19 11.06 -3.02 2.17
CA PRO A 19 11.57 -2.62 0.86
C PRO A 19 10.52 -2.67 -0.25
N ASP A 20 9.59 -3.64 -0.23
CA ASP A 20 8.53 -3.74 -1.23
C ASP A 20 7.63 -2.51 -1.24
N PHE A 21 7.26 -2.04 -0.05
CA PHE A 21 6.46 -0.83 0.13
C PHE A 21 7.23 0.41 -0.32
N ASP A 22 8.51 0.51 0.00
CA ASP A 22 9.37 1.60 -0.50
C ASP A 22 9.45 1.58 -2.04
N LYS A 23 9.52 0.39 -2.66
CA LYS A 23 9.52 0.23 -4.12
C LYS A 23 8.19 0.61 -4.75
N ILE A 24 7.06 0.31 -4.11
CA ILE A 24 5.72 0.76 -4.55
C ILE A 24 5.64 2.28 -4.49
N VAL A 25 6.07 2.92 -3.40
CA VAL A 25 6.10 4.38 -3.27
C VAL A 25 6.91 5.02 -4.41
N ASN A 26 8.10 4.50 -4.69
CA ASN A 26 8.94 4.97 -5.79
C ASN A 26 8.27 4.76 -7.17
N GLY A 27 7.58 3.64 -7.36
CA GLY A 27 6.80 3.36 -8.56
C GLY A 27 5.66 4.37 -8.76
N VAL A 28 4.88 4.65 -7.72
CA VAL A 28 3.81 5.65 -7.73
C VAL A 28 4.39 7.03 -8.04
N ALA A 29 5.46 7.44 -7.35
CA ALA A 29 6.08 8.72 -7.58
C ALA A 29 6.54 8.89 -9.03
N LYS A 30 7.12 7.85 -9.63
CA LYS A 30 7.52 7.85 -11.04
C LYS A 30 6.32 7.94 -12.00
N THR A 31 5.26 7.15 -11.78
CA THR A 31 4.08 7.12 -12.66
C THR A 31 3.36 8.47 -12.72
N TYR A 32 3.30 9.16 -11.59
CA TYR A 32 2.60 10.44 -11.43
C TYR A 32 3.53 11.67 -11.47
N ASN A 33 4.82 11.49 -11.82
CA ASN A 33 5.83 12.56 -11.86
C ASN A 33 5.94 13.36 -10.55
N ILE A 34 5.78 12.69 -9.41
CA ILE A 34 5.85 13.30 -8.08
C ILE A 34 7.32 13.53 -7.74
N VAL A 35 7.65 14.78 -7.39
CA VAL A 35 9.01 15.18 -7.01
C VAL A 35 9.40 14.50 -5.69
N GLN A 36 10.59 13.88 -5.67
CA GLN A 36 11.13 13.26 -4.46
C GLN A 36 11.27 14.30 -3.34
N ASN A 37 10.95 13.91 -2.10
CA ASN A 37 10.93 14.78 -0.92
C ASN A 37 9.92 15.95 -0.98
N SER A 38 9.00 15.96 -1.95
CA SER A 38 7.83 16.86 -1.88
C SER A 38 6.89 16.43 -0.75
N GLU A 39 5.98 17.33 -0.34
CA GLU A 39 4.95 17.01 0.64
C GLU A 39 4.10 15.81 0.24
N ILE A 40 3.76 15.72 -1.06
CA ILE A 40 3.00 14.59 -1.62
C ILE A 40 3.81 13.29 -1.52
N TYR A 41 5.11 13.33 -1.86
CA TYR A 41 5.98 12.16 -1.72
C TYR A 41 6.05 11.68 -0.26
N HIS A 42 6.21 12.61 0.70
CA HIS A 42 6.22 12.29 2.13
C HIS A 42 4.88 11.74 2.61
N TYR A 43 3.77 12.27 2.10
CA TYR A 43 2.44 11.75 2.41
C TYR A 43 2.24 10.31 1.94
N ILE A 44 2.64 10.00 0.69
CA ILE A 44 2.56 8.65 0.12
C ILE A 44 3.48 7.70 0.90
N SER A 45 4.73 8.09 1.12
CA SER A 45 5.72 7.30 1.87
C SER A 45 5.24 7.01 3.29
N SER A 46 4.69 8.00 4.00
CA SER A 46 4.12 7.82 5.34
C SER A 46 2.93 6.87 5.35
N THR A 47 2.06 6.95 4.34
CA THR A 47 0.86 6.12 4.22
C THR A 47 1.22 4.66 3.98
N TYR A 48 2.12 4.38 3.03
CA TYR A 48 2.59 3.01 2.78
C TYR A 48 3.47 2.47 3.92
N GLY A 49 4.25 3.33 4.59
CA GLY A 49 5.01 2.95 5.79
C GLY A 49 4.09 2.48 6.92
N LYS A 50 3.06 3.25 7.26
CA LYS A 50 2.05 2.85 8.25
C LYS A 50 1.32 1.57 7.86
N ARG A 51 1.11 1.34 6.55
CA ARG A 51 0.51 0.10 6.07
C ARG A 51 1.43 -1.10 6.32
N TRP A 52 2.72 -0.96 6.03
CA TRP A 52 3.70 -1.99 6.36
C TRP A 52 3.75 -2.27 7.86
N ASP A 53 3.86 -1.23 8.69
CA ASP A 53 3.95 -1.40 10.15
C ASP A 53 2.73 -2.13 10.72
N ALA A 54 1.53 -1.79 10.25
CA ALA A 54 0.29 -2.46 10.64
C ALA A 54 0.23 -3.92 10.14
N LEU A 55 0.73 -4.20 8.94
CA LEU A 55 0.82 -5.56 8.41
C LEU A 55 1.78 -6.40 9.25
N ALA A 56 3.03 -5.94 9.41
CA ALA A 56 4.07 -6.66 10.14
C ALA A 56 3.62 -6.98 11.56
N LYS A 57 3.01 -6.01 12.26
CA LYS A 57 2.51 -6.21 13.64
C LYS A 57 1.55 -7.40 13.79
N GLU A 58 0.77 -7.72 12.76
CA GLU A 58 -0.29 -8.75 12.85
C GLU A 58 0.00 -10.02 12.05
N ALA A 59 0.79 -9.92 10.99
CA ALA A 59 1.09 -11.01 10.07
C ALA A 59 2.48 -11.63 10.29
N ASP A 60 3.49 -10.85 10.69
CA ASP A 60 4.84 -11.36 10.98
C ASP A 60 4.84 -12.09 12.33
N THR A 61 4.49 -13.36 12.30
CA THR A 61 4.31 -14.17 13.52
C THR A 61 5.61 -14.77 14.04
N ASN A 62 6.60 -14.90 13.15
CA ASN A 62 7.92 -15.42 13.49
C ASN A 62 8.95 -14.30 13.81
N ALA A 63 8.54 -13.03 13.70
CA ALA A 63 9.34 -11.83 13.98
C ALA A 63 10.61 -11.71 13.12
N ASP A 64 10.56 -12.17 11.87
CA ASP A 64 11.70 -12.11 10.93
C ASP A 64 11.73 -10.80 10.10
N ASN A 65 10.84 -9.85 10.40
CA ASN A 65 10.61 -8.60 9.69
C ASN A 65 10.12 -8.77 8.26
N LYS A 66 9.50 -9.91 7.96
CA LYS A 66 8.89 -10.24 6.68
C LYS A 66 7.51 -10.85 6.95
N ALA A 67 6.68 -10.86 5.92
CA ALA A 67 5.45 -11.63 5.94
C ALA A 67 5.48 -12.61 4.77
N SER A 68 5.50 -13.90 5.09
CA SER A 68 5.35 -14.97 4.11
C SER A 68 3.93 -15.00 3.53
N LEU A 69 3.72 -15.76 2.44
CA LEU A 69 2.39 -15.93 1.87
C LEU A 69 1.40 -16.56 2.88
N ASP A 70 1.84 -17.54 3.67
CA ASP A 70 0.98 -18.23 4.64
C ASP A 70 0.57 -17.30 5.79
N GLU A 71 1.50 -16.48 6.26
CA GLU A 71 1.25 -15.41 7.24
C GLU A 71 0.27 -14.36 6.71
N TRP A 72 0.49 -13.91 5.47
CA TRP A 72 -0.43 -13.01 4.78
C TRP A 72 -1.84 -13.59 4.69
N LEU A 73 -1.99 -14.84 4.23
CA LEU A 73 -3.30 -15.47 4.08
C LEU A 73 -3.99 -15.64 5.44
N SER A 74 -3.24 -16.01 6.48
CA SER A 74 -3.73 -16.11 7.85
C SER A 74 -4.22 -14.75 8.39
N TYR A 75 -3.46 -13.68 8.14
CA TYR A 75 -3.85 -12.32 8.47
C TYR A 75 -5.12 -11.88 7.72
N GLN A 76 -5.18 -12.09 6.40
CA GLN A 76 -6.35 -11.72 5.59
C GLN A 76 -7.61 -12.47 6.04
N TYR A 77 -7.48 -13.75 6.40
CA TYR A 77 -8.60 -14.52 6.94
C TYR A 77 -9.13 -13.92 8.24
N LYS A 78 -8.25 -13.46 9.15
CA LYS A 78 -8.67 -12.74 10.35
C LYS A 78 -9.42 -11.45 9.98
N LEU A 79 -8.87 -10.63 9.10
CA LEU A 79 -9.50 -9.36 8.71
C LEU A 79 -10.89 -9.52 8.08
N LEU A 80 -11.08 -10.50 7.21
CA LEU A 80 -12.38 -10.77 6.59
C LEU A 80 -13.46 -11.13 7.63
N ASN A 81 -13.05 -11.61 8.80
CA ASN A 81 -13.94 -11.98 9.90
C ASN A 81 -14.06 -10.87 10.97
N TYR A 82 -13.37 -9.72 10.83
CA TYR A 82 -13.44 -8.58 11.76
C TYR A 82 -13.69 -7.26 11.02
N SER A 83 -14.84 -6.62 11.25
CA SER A 83 -15.34 -5.43 10.53
C SER A 83 -14.54 -4.13 10.67
N LYS A 84 -13.36 -4.14 11.30
CA LYS A 84 -12.52 -2.95 11.54
C LYS A 84 -11.39 -2.77 10.50
N SER A 85 -11.26 -3.67 9.53
CA SER A 85 -10.12 -3.68 8.59
C SER A 85 -10.13 -2.58 7.51
N ASP A 86 -11.23 -1.84 7.38
CA ASP A 86 -11.47 -0.97 6.22
C ASP A 86 -10.66 0.33 6.22
N PHE A 87 -10.16 0.79 7.38
CA PHE A 87 -9.62 2.14 7.51
C PHE A 87 -8.31 2.38 6.73
N LEU A 88 -7.43 1.39 6.61
CA LEU A 88 -6.15 1.56 5.91
C LEU A 88 -6.31 1.52 4.40
N TRP A 89 -7.23 0.69 3.89
CA TRP A 89 -7.56 0.63 2.47
C TRP A 89 -8.27 1.89 2.00
N LEU A 90 -9.19 2.42 2.82
CA LEU A 90 -9.81 3.71 2.57
C LEU A 90 -8.76 4.83 2.47
N LYS A 91 -7.75 4.85 3.35
CA LYS A 91 -6.67 5.84 3.26
C LYS A 91 -5.84 5.75 1.98
N ILE A 92 -5.50 4.54 1.54
CA ILE A 92 -4.77 4.35 0.28
C ILE A 92 -5.65 4.79 -0.91
N ALA A 93 -6.94 4.45 -0.89
CA ALA A 93 -7.88 4.87 -1.93
C ALA A 93 -8.04 6.41 -1.97
N SER A 94 -8.23 7.05 -0.81
CA SER A 94 -8.28 8.51 -0.69
C SER A 94 -7.00 9.18 -1.17
N MET A 95 -5.83 8.62 -0.84
CA MET A 95 -4.56 9.14 -1.33
C MET A 95 -4.46 9.08 -2.87
N PHE A 96 -4.91 8.00 -3.52
CA PHE A 96 -4.92 7.95 -4.99
C PHE A 96 -5.93 8.92 -5.60
N TYR A 97 -7.05 9.15 -4.92
CA TYR A 97 -8.01 10.17 -5.31
C TYR A 97 -7.38 11.56 -5.26
N ASP A 98 -6.73 11.93 -4.13
CA ASP A 98 -6.06 13.22 -3.97
C ASP A 98 -4.94 13.46 -4.99
N ILE A 99 -4.25 12.39 -5.43
CA ILE A 99 -3.20 12.46 -6.46
C ILE A 99 -3.78 12.69 -7.85
N GLN A 100 -4.96 12.15 -8.14
CA GLN A 100 -5.60 12.20 -9.46
C GLN A 100 -6.51 13.41 -9.66
N ASP A 101 -7.08 13.94 -8.56
CA ASP A 101 -7.89 15.17 -8.54
C ASP A 101 -6.98 16.42 -8.55
N ILE A 102 -6.35 16.65 -9.69
CA ILE A 102 -5.36 17.74 -9.89
C ILE A 102 -6.02 19.12 -9.75
N ASP A 103 -7.27 19.27 -10.24
CA ASP A 103 -8.08 20.49 -10.18
C ASP A 103 -8.82 20.67 -8.85
N LYS A 104 -8.81 19.67 -7.96
CA LYS A 104 -9.48 19.68 -6.65
C LYS A 104 -10.99 19.92 -6.75
N ASP A 105 -11.59 19.46 -7.85
CA ASP A 105 -13.01 19.63 -8.10
C ASP A 105 -13.85 18.44 -7.57
N GLY A 106 -13.17 17.42 -7.05
CA GLY A 106 -13.78 16.23 -6.51
C GLY A 106 -14.16 15.19 -7.58
N VAL A 107 -13.65 15.29 -8.81
CA VAL A 107 -13.99 14.40 -9.92
C VAL A 107 -12.74 13.80 -10.55
N ILE A 108 -12.66 12.46 -10.58
CA ILE A 108 -11.65 11.76 -11.39
C ILE A 108 -12.21 11.53 -12.80
N LEU A 109 -11.63 12.20 -13.79
CA LEU A 109 -11.98 12.01 -15.19
C LEU A 109 -11.31 10.74 -15.77
N ARG A 110 -12.10 9.90 -16.44
CA ARG A 110 -11.64 8.62 -17.03
C ARG A 110 -10.44 8.79 -17.97
N GLU A 111 -10.41 9.87 -18.74
CA GLU A 111 -9.34 10.19 -19.70
C GLU A 111 -7.99 10.48 -19.02
N ARG A 112 -8.01 10.75 -17.71
CA ARG A 112 -6.83 11.09 -16.89
C ARG A 112 -6.32 9.91 -16.06
N LEU A 113 -6.98 8.75 -16.15
CA LEU A 113 -6.50 7.50 -15.54
C LEU A 113 -5.24 7.04 -16.28
N ARG A 114 -4.13 6.90 -15.56
CA ARG A 114 -2.86 6.36 -16.08
C ARG A 114 -2.73 4.85 -15.87
#